data_AF-A0A961H7C7-F1
#
_entry.id   AF-A0A961H7C7-F1
#
_cell.length_a   1.000
_cell.length_b   1.000
_cell.length_c   1.000
_cell.angle_alpha   90.00
_cell.angle_beta   90.00
_cell.angle_gamma   90.00
#
_symmetry.space_group_name_H-M   'P 1'
#
loop_
_entity.id
_entity.type
_entity.pdbx_description
1 polymer ?
#
loop_
_entity_poly.entity_id
_entity_poly.type
_entity_poly.pdbx_seq_one_letter_code
_entity_poly.pdbx_strand_id
1 'polypeptide(L)'
;MNENPDRVQQFNKEIGDLKLKASSGENESRLLVVGVVLSIAGLVLAIYGGLMVQGTLNEFNQRSYTATGSFIGLALLIAGAALFIRYSIARYLRFWLIRLVHESRANTDRIVEAIEIASGQSPER
;
A
#
# COMPACT_ATOMS: atom_id res chain seq x y z
N MET A 1 -25.24 29.21 -7.84
CA MET A 1 -25.22 27.85 -7.28
C MET A 1 -26.56 27.21 -7.59
N ASN A 2 -26.62 26.38 -8.63
CA ASN A 2 -27.81 25.58 -8.94
C ASN A 2 -27.33 24.14 -8.95
N GLU A 3 -27.29 23.54 -7.76
CA GLU A 3 -26.94 22.14 -7.55
C GLU A 3 -28.07 21.32 -8.14
N ASN A 4 -27.96 20.98 -9.42
CA ASN A 4 -28.94 20.11 -10.06
C ASN A 4 -28.68 18.68 -9.52
N PRO A 5 -29.55 18.13 -8.66
CA PRO A 5 -29.32 16.82 -8.02
C PRO A 5 -29.15 15.69 -9.06
N ASP A 6 -29.65 15.90 -10.26
CA ASP A 6 -29.48 14.99 -11.40
C ASP A 6 -28.03 14.92 -11.89
N ARG A 7 -27.28 16.04 -11.87
CA ARG A 7 -25.86 16.04 -12.26
C ARG A 7 -24.98 15.37 -11.22
N VAL A 8 -25.31 15.54 -9.93
CA VAL A 8 -24.58 14.86 -8.84
C VAL A 8 -24.84 13.36 -8.88
N GLN A 9 -26.08 12.93 -9.16
CA GLN A 9 -26.41 11.51 -9.34
C GLN A 9 -25.78 10.91 -10.60
N GLN A 10 -25.80 11.65 -11.72
CA GLN A 10 -25.16 11.23 -12.96
C GLN A 10 -23.63 11.12 -12.78
N PHE A 11 -23.00 12.06 -12.08
CA PHE A 11 -21.58 12.01 -11.74
C PHE A 11 -21.24 10.82 -10.83
N ASN A 12 -22.05 10.55 -9.80
CA ASN A 12 -21.88 9.37 -8.96
C ASN A 12 -22.05 8.05 -9.74
N LYS A 13 -22.97 8.04 -10.72
CA LYS A 13 -23.20 6.90 -11.60
C LYS A 13 -22.03 6.71 -12.58
N GLU A 14 -21.52 7.79 -13.17
CA GLU A 14 -20.34 7.78 -14.05
C GLU A 14 -19.08 7.36 -13.30
N ILE A 15 -18.89 7.79 -12.04
CA ILE A 15 -17.81 7.29 -11.16
C ILE A 15 -17.98 5.79 -10.86
N GLY A 16 -19.21 5.33 -10.63
CA GLY A 16 -19.53 3.92 -10.41
C GLY A 16 -19.37 3.04 -11.66
N ASP A 17 -19.56 3.62 -12.85
CA ASP A 17 -19.39 2.95 -14.14
C ASP A 17 -17.93 2.95 -14.61
N LEU A 18 -17.12 3.93 -14.14
CA LEU A 18 -15.67 3.99 -14.33
C LEU A 18 -14.92 2.96 -13.46
N LYS A 19 -15.48 1.75 -13.35
CA LYS A 19 -15.01 0.48 -12.75
C LYS A 19 -13.58 0.04 -13.15
N LEU A 20 -12.74 0.92 -13.67
CA LEU A 20 -11.32 0.80 -13.41
C LEU A 20 -11.15 0.72 -11.89
N LYS A 21 -10.52 -0.35 -11.44
CA LYS A 21 -10.31 -0.72 -10.04
C LYS A 21 -9.42 0.33 -9.33
N ALA A 22 -9.93 1.55 -9.16
CA ALA A 22 -9.33 2.62 -8.37
C ALA A 22 -9.33 2.28 -6.87
N SER A 23 -10.00 1.18 -6.49
CA SER A 23 -9.98 0.58 -5.15
C SER A 23 -8.61 0.07 -4.69
N SER A 24 -7.58 0.03 -5.56
CA SER A 24 -6.24 -0.44 -5.17
C SER A 24 -5.62 0.38 -4.02
N GLY A 25 -5.83 1.70 -3.96
CA GLY A 25 -5.15 2.55 -2.98
C GLY A 25 -5.65 2.38 -1.54
N GLU A 26 -6.97 2.27 -1.35
CA GLU A 26 -7.55 2.15 -0.01
C GLU A 26 -7.32 0.76 0.59
N ASN A 27 -7.46 -0.30 -0.23
CA ASN A 27 -7.18 -1.67 0.22
C ASN A 27 -5.70 -1.84 0.57
N GLU A 28 -4.79 -1.21 -0.20
CA GLU A 28 -3.35 -1.22 0.07
C GLU A 28 -3.00 -0.52 1.39
N SER A 29 -3.63 0.62 1.68
CA SER A 29 -3.44 1.30 2.98
C SER A 29 -3.94 0.47 4.15
N ARG A 30 -5.10 -0.19 4.02
CA ARG A 30 -5.63 -1.11 5.05
C ARG A 30 -4.70 -2.30 5.27
N LEU A 31 -4.19 -2.90 4.19
CA LEU A 31 -3.27 -4.04 4.26
C LEU A 31 -1.93 -3.65 4.89
N LEU A 32 -1.41 -2.45 4.61
CA LEU A 32 -0.22 -1.92 5.29
C LEU A 32 -0.45 -1.84 6.81
N VAL A 33 -1.58 -1.26 7.24
CA VAL A 33 -1.93 -1.17 8.66
C VAL A 33 -2.05 -2.56 9.28
N VAL A 34 -2.69 -3.51 8.60
CA VAL A 34 -2.76 -4.91 9.03
C VAL A 34 -1.36 -5.48 9.23
N GLY A 35 -0.43 -5.27 8.29
CA GLY A 35 0.96 -5.74 8.41
C GLY A 35 1.65 -5.19 9.66
N VAL A 36 1.53 -3.89 9.92
CA VAL A 36 2.10 -3.24 11.12
C VAL A 36 1.49 -3.83 12.40
N VAL A 37 0.17 -3.95 12.47
CA VAL A 37 -0.53 -4.51 13.63
C VAL A 37 -0.10 -5.95 13.89
N LEU A 38 0.02 -6.77 12.83
CA LEU A 38 0.42 -8.17 12.91
C LEU A 38 1.87 -8.30 13.37
N SER A 39 2.77 -7.43 12.92
CA SER A 39 4.15 -7.36 13.39
C SER A 39 4.24 -7.03 14.87
N ILE A 40 3.53 -6.00 15.33
CA ILE A 40 3.54 -5.59 16.74
C ILE A 40 2.95 -6.71 17.61
N ALA A 41 1.83 -7.29 17.20
CA ALA A 41 1.21 -8.41 17.93
C ALA A 41 2.15 -9.62 18.02
N GLY A 42 2.82 -9.98 16.92
CA GLY A 42 3.82 -11.05 16.90
C GLY A 42 5.00 -10.80 17.84
N LEU A 43 5.52 -9.56 17.86
CA LEU A 43 6.60 -9.15 18.76
C LEU A 43 6.20 -9.31 20.22
N VAL A 44 5.01 -8.82 20.59
CA VAL A 44 4.50 -8.89 21.97
C VAL A 44 4.33 -10.35 22.40
N LEU A 45 3.77 -11.20 21.54
CA LEU A 45 3.62 -12.64 21.81
C LEU A 45 4.96 -13.34 21.99
N ALA A 46 5.96 -13.02 21.14
CA ALA A 46 7.28 -13.62 21.23
C ALA A 46 7.99 -13.26 22.54
N ILE A 47 7.91 -11.99 22.96
CA ILE A 47 8.46 -11.52 24.23
C ILE A 47 7.74 -12.18 25.41
N TYR A 48 6.41 -12.18 25.40
CA TYR A 48 5.60 -12.80 26.46
C TYR A 48 5.90 -14.29 26.62
N GLY A 49 6.00 -15.03 25.51
CA GLY A 49 6.40 -16.44 25.51
C GLY A 49 7.78 -16.65 26.13
N GLY A 50 8.77 -15.84 25.75
CA GLY A 50 10.12 -15.91 26.29
C GLY A 50 10.21 -15.61 27.79
N LEU A 51 9.37 -14.71 28.31
CA LEU A 51 9.28 -14.44 29.75
C LEU A 51 8.64 -15.61 30.51
N MET A 52 7.60 -16.23 29.96
CA MET A 52 6.92 -17.39 30.57
C MET A 52 7.82 -18.63 30.65
N VAL A 53 8.68 -18.84 29.66
CA VAL A 53 9.69 -19.93 29.67
C VAL A 53 10.66 -19.78 30.84
N GLN A 54 11.09 -18.56 31.15
CA GLN A 54 12.03 -18.28 32.25
C GLN A 54 11.42 -18.50 33.64
N GLY A 55 10.09 -18.35 33.77
CA GLY A 55 9.39 -18.50 35.04
C GLY A 55 9.04 -19.94 35.45
N THR A 56 9.28 -20.94 34.60
CA THR A 56 8.92 -22.34 34.87
C THR A 56 10.14 -23.25 34.90
N LEU A 57 10.28 -24.03 35.99
CA LEU A 57 11.30 -25.07 36.15
C LEU A 57 10.90 -26.42 35.53
N ASN A 58 9.62 -26.56 35.16
CA ASN A 58 9.10 -27.79 34.59
C ASN A 58 9.31 -27.80 33.07
N GLU A 59 10.09 -28.76 32.57
CA GLU A 59 10.56 -28.80 31.18
C GLU A 59 9.44 -29.03 30.17
N PHE A 60 8.35 -29.70 30.58
CA PHE A 60 7.16 -29.86 29.73
C PHE A 60 6.50 -28.49 29.44
N ASN A 61 6.36 -27.66 30.47
CA ASN A 61 5.80 -26.32 30.34
C ASN A 61 6.74 -25.40 29.54
N GLN A 62 8.07 -25.51 29.71
CA GLN A 62 9.02 -24.74 28.90
C GLN A 62 8.86 -25.01 27.40
N ARG A 63 8.71 -26.29 27.00
CA ARG A 63 8.54 -26.66 25.59
C ARG A 63 7.25 -26.12 25.01
N SER A 64 6.13 -26.21 25.73
CA SER A 64 4.85 -25.65 25.30
C SER A 64 4.90 -24.12 25.18
N TYR A 65 5.46 -23.40 26.15
CA TYR A 65 5.57 -21.93 26.08
C TYR A 65 6.54 -21.47 24.98
N THR A 66 7.62 -22.21 24.73
CA THR A 66 8.55 -21.91 23.63
C THR A 66 7.88 -22.11 22.28
N ALA A 67 7.17 -23.23 22.10
CA ALA A 67 6.52 -23.55 20.84
C ALA A 67 5.36 -22.59 20.52
N THR A 68 4.46 -22.37 21.48
CA THR A 68 3.25 -21.56 21.26
C THR A 68 3.50 -20.07 21.38
N GLY A 69 4.32 -19.62 22.33
CA GLY A 69 4.58 -18.19 22.54
C GLY A 69 5.64 -17.65 21.58
N SER A 70 6.83 -18.26 21.62
CA SER A 70 8.00 -17.71 20.91
C SER A 70 7.95 -17.96 19.40
N PHE A 71 7.70 -19.19 18.95
CA PHE A 71 7.73 -19.48 17.50
C PHE A 71 6.52 -18.94 16.74
N ILE A 72 5.31 -19.03 17.28
CA ILE A 72 4.13 -18.43 16.63
C ILE A 72 4.24 -16.91 16.63
N GLY A 73 4.69 -16.30 17.74
CA GLY A 73 4.95 -14.87 17.81
C GLY A 73 5.97 -14.42 16.76
N LEU A 74 7.07 -15.16 16.62
CA LEU A 74 8.09 -14.89 15.60
C LEU A 74 7.55 -15.07 14.17
N ALA A 75 6.77 -16.11 13.90
CA ALA A 75 6.16 -16.32 12.59
C ALA A 75 5.20 -15.18 12.22
N LEU A 76 4.36 -14.73 13.16
CA LEU A 76 3.47 -13.58 12.99
C LEU A 76 4.26 -12.29 12.75
N LEU A 77 5.35 -12.08 13.50
CA LEU A 77 6.24 -10.94 13.31
C LEU A 77 6.78 -10.88 11.86
N ILE A 78 7.33 -12.01 11.39
CA ILE A 78 7.90 -12.12 10.04
C ILE A 78 6.82 -11.92 8.97
N ALA A 79 5.66 -12.56 9.14
CA ALA A 79 4.54 -12.42 8.21
C ALA A 79 4.04 -10.97 8.13
N GLY A 80 3.87 -10.30 9.28
CA GLY A 80 3.51 -8.89 9.34
C GLY A 80 4.56 -8.00 8.67
N ALA A 81 5.84 -8.28 8.89
CA ALA A 81 6.93 -7.49 8.34
C ALA A 81 7.02 -7.64 6.81
N ALA A 82 6.88 -8.87 6.30
CA ALA A 82 6.82 -9.14 4.86
C ALA A 82 5.65 -8.39 4.21
N LEU A 83 4.49 -8.39 4.87
CA LEU A 83 3.29 -7.72 4.40
C LEU A 83 3.47 -6.20 4.39
N PHE A 84 4.02 -5.63 5.47
CA PHE A 84 4.37 -4.21 5.56
C PHE A 84 5.35 -3.79 4.47
N ILE A 85 6.44 -4.52 4.26
CA ILE A 85 7.46 -4.20 3.25
C ILE A 85 6.83 -4.24 1.86
N ARG A 86 6.08 -5.30 1.55
CA ARG A 86 5.42 -5.49 0.24
C ARG A 86 4.55 -4.28 -0.13
N TYR A 87 3.69 -3.83 0.78
CA TYR A 87 2.77 -2.72 0.53
C TYR A 87 3.44 -1.35 0.64
N SER A 88 4.48 -1.21 1.46
CA SER A 88 5.27 0.03 1.51
C SER A 88 5.97 0.31 0.19
N ILE A 89 6.58 -0.72 -0.42
CA ILE A 89 7.25 -0.61 -1.72
C ILE A 89 6.24 -0.32 -2.83
N ALA A 90 5.11 -1.03 -2.87
CA ALA A 90 4.09 -0.81 -3.89
C ALA A 90 3.55 0.63 -3.85
N ARG A 91 3.28 1.17 -2.66
CA ARG A 91 2.86 2.57 -2.48
C ARG A 91 3.91 3.57 -2.95
N TYR A 92 5.18 3.32 -2.62
CA TYR A 92 6.29 4.18 -3.05
C TYR A 92 6.46 4.17 -4.57
N LEU A 93 6.52 2.97 -5.18
CA LEU A 93 6.66 2.81 -6.62
C LEU A 93 5.49 3.43 -7.38
N ARG A 94 4.26 3.32 -6.86
CA ARG A 94 3.10 3.93 -7.49
C ARG A 94 3.23 5.46 -7.56
N PHE A 95 3.59 6.08 -6.44
CA PHE A 95 3.84 7.53 -6.42
C PHE A 95 4.95 7.90 -7.41
N TRP A 96 6.03 7.14 -7.41
CA TRP A 96 7.17 7.38 -8.28
C TRP A 96 6.82 7.23 -9.76
N LEU A 97 6.06 6.21 -10.14
CA LEU A 97 5.61 5.97 -11.51
C LEU A 97 4.66 7.06 -12.02
N ILE A 98 3.72 7.51 -11.18
CA ILE A 98 2.82 8.62 -11.54
C ILE A 98 3.63 9.88 -11.85
N ARG A 99 4.61 10.17 -10.99
CA ARG A 99 5.53 11.30 -11.19
C ARG A 99 6.34 11.15 -12.47
N LEU A 100 6.95 9.98 -12.71
CA LEU A 100 7.76 9.72 -13.89
C LEU A 100 6.95 9.89 -15.20
N VAL A 101 5.72 9.37 -15.23
CA VAL A 101 4.84 9.51 -16.39
C VAL A 101 4.45 10.97 -16.62
N HIS A 102 4.20 11.74 -15.55
CA HIS A 102 3.90 13.17 -15.66
C HIS A 102 5.10 13.96 -16.21
N GLU A 103 6.30 13.71 -15.70
CA GLU A 103 7.54 14.35 -16.17
C GLU A 103 7.82 13.98 -17.63
N SER A 104 7.60 12.72 -18.03
CA SER A 104 7.77 12.27 -19.42
C SER A 104 6.80 12.94 -20.39
N ARG A 105 5.52 13.14 -20.02
CA ARG A 105 4.54 13.82 -20.88
C ARG A 105 4.96 15.25 -21.21
N ALA A 106 5.39 16.01 -20.19
CA ALA A 106 5.85 17.38 -20.38
C ALA A 106 7.08 17.48 -21.30
N ASN A 107 7.96 16.48 -21.30
CA ASN A 107 9.10 16.45 -22.22
C ASN A 107 8.68 16.10 -23.65
N THR A 108 7.75 15.15 -23.81
CA THR A 108 7.19 14.81 -25.12
C THR A 108 6.47 16.01 -25.75
N ASP A 109 5.66 16.74 -24.99
CA ASP A 109 4.92 17.90 -25.50
C ASP A 109 5.87 18.98 -26.03
N ARG A 110 6.98 19.25 -25.33
CA ARG A 110 8.03 20.20 -25.78
C ARG A 110 8.72 19.74 -27.06
N ILE A 111 8.97 18.44 -27.21
CA ILE A 111 9.59 17.87 -28.41
C ILE A 111 8.62 17.96 -29.60
N VAL A 112 7.34 17.66 -29.38
CA VAL A 112 6.29 17.77 -30.41
C VAL A 112 6.16 19.23 -30.87
N GLU A 113 6.08 20.18 -29.93
CA GLU A 113 6.03 21.63 -30.22
C GLU A 113 7.25 22.08 -31.04
N ALA A 114 8.46 21.63 -30.66
CA ALA A 114 9.68 21.97 -31.39
C ALA A 114 9.69 21.40 -32.82
N ILE A 115 9.15 20.19 -33.02
CA ILE A 115 9.03 19.57 -34.35
C ILE A 115 7.98 20.31 -35.20
N GLU A 116 6.83 20.68 -34.61
CA GLU A 116 5.77 21.43 -35.29
C GLU A 116 6.32 22.76 -35.83
N ILE A 117 6.99 23.54 -34.95
CA ILE A 117 7.68 24.78 -35.32
C ILE A 117 8.71 24.54 -36.43
N ALA A 118 9.54 23.50 -36.33
CA ALA A 118 10.58 23.20 -37.33
C ALA A 118 10.00 22.76 -38.69
N SER A 119 8.82 22.13 -38.69
CA SER A 119 8.10 21.69 -39.89
C SER A 119 7.33 22.82 -40.60
N GLY A 120 7.29 24.02 -40.02
CA GLY A 120 6.59 25.17 -40.58
C GLY A 120 5.06 25.13 -40.40
N GLN A 121 4.54 24.14 -39.67
CA GLN A 121 3.17 24.17 -39.15
C GLN A 121 3.17 25.20 -38.01
N SER A 122 2.44 26.30 -38.18
CA SER A 122 2.29 27.28 -37.10
C SER A 122 1.35 26.68 -36.06
N PRO A 123 1.66 26.75 -34.75
CA PRO A 123 0.81 26.16 -33.73
C PRO A 123 -0.57 26.79 -33.79
N GLU A 124 -1.57 25.98 -34.13
CA GLU A 124 -2.98 26.37 -34.12
C GLU A 124 -3.37 26.65 -32.67
N ARG A 125 -3.46 27.93 -32.32
CA ARG A 125 -3.83 28.41 -30.97
C ARG A 125 -5.29 28.14 -30.64
#